data_AF-A0AAV9YZ06-F1
#
_entry.id   AF-A0AAV9YZ06-F1
#
_cell.length_a   1.000
_cell.length_b   1.000
_cell.length_c   1.000
_cell.angle_alpha   90.00
_cell.angle_beta   90.00
_cell.angle_gamma   90.00
#
_symmetry.space_group_name_H-M   'P 1'
#
loop_
_entity.id
_entity.type
_entity.pdbx_description
1 polymer ?
#
loop_
_entity_poly.entity_id
_entity_poly.type
_entity_poly.pdbx_seq_one_letter_code
_entity_poly.pdbx_strand_id
1 'polypeptide(L)'
;MGVNGLWDVVKNAAQLRSLLNLATLDGFQRNNRKQRALAVGVDIRHTAHLQLAQWSRAPVILIFVFDGFGRPLVNIKTNAEIFHSSRFTSSPFHLDEDGLLLFALLTGGDYDEGVRGCGANIAHGLAKCAFGQQLRHILVSYAGTRRTVELAVWREHLRAELKTNTSKLLGKKQRKLAECIPDPFPNSRVVDLYTNPYTSSSFNYMAQAPKTNDWVPREPDIPALARFACQNLNWGQEDLTQHFPTVIWPAVAFRMISLVRLYSAESNFPSDGRHIPSNL
;
A
#
# COMPACT_ATOMS: atom_id res chain seq x y z
N MET A 1 -12.54 1.71 -11.11
CA MET A 1 -12.04 0.80 -10.06
C MET A 1 -11.63 1.64 -8.88
N GLY A 2 -11.94 1.18 -7.68
CA GLY A 2 -11.75 1.89 -6.43
C GLY A 2 -13.03 2.51 -5.89
N VAL A 3 -12.90 3.12 -4.72
CA VAL A 3 -14.00 3.72 -3.96
C VAL A 3 -14.41 5.06 -4.56
N ASN A 4 -15.70 5.24 -4.83
CA ASN A 4 -16.23 6.40 -5.55
C ASN A 4 -16.00 7.72 -4.80
N GLY A 5 -15.32 8.67 -5.45
CA GLY A 5 -15.08 10.01 -4.91
C GLY A 5 -14.10 10.07 -3.72
N LEU A 6 -13.42 8.97 -3.37
CA LEU A 6 -12.44 8.94 -2.29
C LEU A 6 -11.28 9.92 -2.56
N TRP A 7 -10.74 9.90 -3.78
CA TRP A 7 -9.58 10.73 -4.14
C TRP A 7 -9.87 12.22 -4.06
N ASP A 8 -11.10 12.66 -4.33
CA ASP A 8 -11.47 14.08 -4.20
C ASP A 8 -11.38 14.57 -2.75
N VAL A 9 -11.67 13.67 -1.81
CA VAL A 9 -11.60 13.94 -0.36
C VAL A 9 -10.17 13.94 0.13
N VAL A 10 -9.33 13.00 -0.34
CA VAL A 10 -7.99 12.77 0.23
C VAL A 10 -6.83 13.29 -0.63
N LYS A 11 -7.06 13.83 -1.84
CA LYS A 11 -5.98 14.30 -2.73
C LYS A 11 -5.00 15.27 -2.07
N ASN A 12 -5.49 16.13 -1.17
CA ASN A 12 -4.64 17.10 -0.46
C ASN A 12 -3.77 16.45 0.63
N ALA A 13 -3.99 15.18 0.96
CA ALA A 13 -3.13 14.41 1.84
C ALA A 13 -1.87 13.90 1.12
N ALA A 14 -1.90 13.86 -0.22
CA ALA A 14 -0.81 13.39 -1.05
C ALA A 14 0.47 14.19 -0.81
N GLN A 15 1.60 13.49 -0.83
CA GLN A 15 2.91 14.11 -0.91
C GLN A 15 3.57 13.67 -2.21
N LEU A 16 3.88 14.63 -3.07
CA LEU A 16 4.67 14.34 -4.26
C LEU A 16 6.12 14.12 -3.83
N ARG A 17 6.64 12.91 -4.06
CA ARG A 17 8.02 12.56 -3.73
C ARG A 17 8.63 11.77 -4.89
N SER A 18 9.91 12.00 -5.09
CA SER A 18 10.72 11.18 -6.00
C SER A 18 10.92 9.79 -5.39
N LEU A 19 10.78 8.75 -6.21
CA LEU A 19 11.05 7.37 -5.82
C LEU A 19 12.50 7.17 -5.36
N LEU A 20 13.46 7.82 -6.03
CA LEU A 20 14.87 7.79 -5.63
C LEU A 20 15.05 8.35 -4.23
N ASN A 21 14.39 9.47 -3.94
CA ASN A 21 14.47 10.10 -2.63
C ASN A 21 13.90 9.21 -1.52
N LEU A 22 12.79 8.50 -1.76
CA LEU A 22 12.26 7.51 -0.83
C LEU A 22 13.23 6.34 -0.63
N ALA A 23 13.75 5.79 -1.73
CA ALA A 23 14.66 4.66 -1.67
C ALA A 23 15.93 5.01 -0.88
N THR A 24 16.50 6.20 -1.09
CA THR A 24 17.69 6.65 -0.39
C THR A 24 17.41 7.02 1.07
N LEU A 25 16.41 7.85 1.35
CA LEU A 25 16.17 8.31 2.72
C LEU A 25 15.54 7.24 3.60
N ASP A 26 14.45 6.62 3.13
CA ASP A 26 13.66 5.68 3.92
C ASP A 26 14.20 4.25 3.86
N GLY A 27 14.64 3.83 2.67
CA GLY A 27 15.22 2.50 2.45
C GLY A 27 16.65 2.37 2.93
N PHE A 28 17.53 3.26 2.48
CA PHE A 28 18.98 3.12 2.66
C PHE A 28 19.53 3.80 3.91
N GLN A 29 19.17 5.07 4.17
CA GLN A 29 19.69 5.84 5.31
C GLN A 29 19.00 5.47 6.62
N ARG A 30 17.66 5.56 6.69
CA ARG A 30 16.89 5.16 7.88
C ARG A 30 17.01 3.66 8.15
N ASN A 31 17.03 2.86 7.08
CA ASN A 31 17.31 1.43 7.11
C ASN A 31 16.51 0.64 8.17
N ASN A 32 15.23 0.99 8.38
CA ASN A 32 14.39 0.38 9.41
C ASN A 32 14.28 -1.15 9.28
N ARG A 33 14.41 -1.67 8.05
CA ARG A 33 14.36 -3.10 7.74
C ARG A 33 15.72 -3.81 7.77
N LYS A 34 16.81 -3.10 8.08
CA LYS A 34 18.20 -3.62 8.05
C LYS A 34 18.63 -4.22 6.70
N GLN A 35 17.93 -3.89 5.61
CA GLN A 35 18.18 -4.39 4.25
C GLN A 35 18.86 -3.33 3.35
N ARG A 36 18.99 -2.09 3.82
CA ARG A 36 19.48 -0.89 3.10
C ARG A 36 18.79 -0.71 1.75
N ALA A 37 17.51 -1.05 1.67
CA ALA A 37 16.71 -0.89 0.48
C ALA A 37 15.24 -0.69 0.85
N LEU A 38 14.53 0.03 0.00
CA LEU A 38 13.08 0.21 0.11
C LEU A 38 12.38 -0.96 -0.60
N ALA A 39 11.68 -1.80 0.16
CA ALA A 39 10.85 -2.85 -0.41
C ALA A 39 9.49 -2.28 -0.83
N VAL A 40 9.11 -2.49 -2.09
CA VAL A 40 7.89 -1.95 -2.68
C VAL A 40 7.09 -3.09 -3.32
N GLY A 41 5.88 -3.32 -2.81
CA GLY A 41 4.88 -4.14 -3.50
C GLY A 41 4.31 -3.35 -4.67
N VAL A 42 4.43 -3.87 -5.88
CA VAL A 42 3.94 -3.25 -7.10
C VAL A 42 2.76 -4.07 -7.61
N ASP A 43 1.58 -3.47 -7.54
CA ASP A 43 0.38 -4.01 -8.19
C ASP A 43 0.52 -3.89 -9.70
N ILE A 44 0.61 -5.04 -10.38
CA ILE A 44 0.87 -5.11 -11.81
C ILE A 44 -0.35 -4.75 -12.66
N ARG A 45 -1.56 -4.64 -12.09
CA ARG A 45 -2.74 -4.14 -12.84
C ARG A 45 -2.47 -2.83 -13.60
N HIS A 46 -1.49 -2.07 -13.15
CA HIS A 46 -1.17 -0.74 -13.67
C HIS A 46 0.25 -0.61 -14.26
N THR A 47 0.89 -1.64 -14.86
CA THR A 47 2.34 -1.57 -15.23
C THR A 47 2.81 -2.00 -16.67
N ALA A 48 2.32 -1.40 -17.76
CA ALA A 48 2.69 -1.71 -19.17
C ALA A 48 4.11 -1.37 -19.54
N HIS A 49 4.74 -0.45 -18.81
CA HIS A 49 6.09 -0.03 -19.10
C HIS A 49 6.82 0.22 -17.79
N LEU A 50 6.91 -0.82 -16.95
CA LEU A 50 7.85 -0.73 -15.84
C LEU A 50 9.26 -0.74 -16.42
N GLN A 51 9.88 0.44 -16.47
CA GLN A 51 11.28 0.57 -16.85
C GLN A 51 12.14 0.02 -15.71
N LEU A 52 12.26 -1.30 -15.63
CA LEU A 52 13.05 -2.03 -14.63
C LEU A 52 14.46 -1.43 -14.51
N ALA A 53 15.02 -1.01 -15.65
CA ALA A 53 16.29 -0.31 -15.72
C ALA A 53 16.34 0.97 -14.86
N GLN A 54 15.29 1.79 -14.84
CA GLN A 54 15.26 3.00 -14.00
C GLN A 54 15.25 2.66 -12.52
N TRP A 55 14.39 1.72 -12.10
CA TRP A 55 14.30 1.29 -10.70
C TRP A 55 15.55 0.58 -10.22
N SER A 56 16.25 -0.12 -11.11
CA SER A 56 17.49 -0.82 -10.79
C SER A 56 18.66 0.11 -10.41
N ARG A 57 18.50 1.42 -10.63
CA ARG A 57 19.45 2.49 -10.21
C ARG A 57 19.11 3.10 -8.84
N ALA A 58 18.16 2.53 -8.12
CA ALA A 58 17.80 2.93 -6.76
C ALA A 58 17.93 1.73 -5.81
N PRO A 59 18.13 1.96 -4.50
CA PRO A 59 18.21 0.88 -3.52
C PRO A 59 16.79 0.41 -3.20
N VAL A 60 16.17 -0.30 -4.15
CA VAL A 60 14.81 -0.81 -4.08
C VAL A 60 14.76 -2.32 -4.25
N ILE A 61 13.81 -2.94 -3.56
CA ILE A 61 13.41 -4.33 -3.79
C ILE A 61 11.97 -4.30 -4.30
N LEU A 62 11.77 -4.69 -5.55
CA LEU A 62 10.45 -4.70 -6.17
C LEU A 62 9.82 -6.07 -6.03
N ILE A 63 8.57 -6.09 -5.60
CA ILE A 63 7.77 -7.30 -5.39
C ILE A 63 6.53 -7.15 -6.22
N PHE A 64 6.53 -7.84 -7.35
CA PHE A 64 5.47 -7.80 -8.31
C PHE A 64 4.30 -8.65 -7.85
N VAL A 65 3.17 -8.00 -7.56
CA VAL A 65 1.92 -8.64 -7.19
C VAL A 65 1.03 -8.69 -8.43
N PHE A 66 0.79 -9.91 -8.90
CA PHE A 66 -0.09 -10.18 -10.03
C PHE A 66 -1.47 -10.55 -9.49
N ASP A 67 -2.51 -9.91 -10.03
CA ASP A 67 -3.87 -10.42 -9.91
C ASP A 67 -3.99 -11.78 -10.65
N GLY A 68 -5.01 -12.57 -10.31
CA GLY A 68 -5.37 -13.75 -11.09
C GLY A 68 -5.63 -13.41 -12.58
N PHE A 69 -5.38 -14.39 -13.46
CA PHE A 69 -5.27 -14.30 -14.93
C PHE A 69 -5.83 -13.05 -15.66
N GLY A 70 -4.95 -12.44 -16.47
CA GLY A 70 -5.28 -11.91 -17.80
C GLY A 70 -5.86 -10.49 -17.88
N ARG A 71 -5.07 -9.45 -17.58
CA ARG A 71 -5.42 -8.05 -17.91
C ARG A 71 -4.21 -7.22 -18.34
N PRO A 72 -4.36 -6.29 -19.29
CA PRO A 72 -3.28 -5.45 -19.80
C PRO A 72 -2.93 -4.32 -18.82
N LEU A 73 -1.72 -3.80 -18.99
CA LEU A 73 -0.97 -3.07 -17.99
C LEU A 73 -0.93 -1.53 -18.31
N VAL A 74 -0.54 -0.64 -17.37
CA VAL A 74 -0.54 0.85 -17.52
C VAL A 74 0.83 1.52 -17.20
N ASN A 75 1.11 2.76 -17.61
CA ASN A 75 2.44 3.39 -17.50
C ASN A 75 2.80 3.87 -16.06
N ILE A 76 4.08 3.78 -15.67
CA ILE A 76 4.58 4.21 -14.34
C ILE A 76 5.39 5.51 -14.48
N LYS A 77 5.13 6.48 -13.59
CA LYS A 77 5.84 7.78 -13.52
C LYS A 77 7.02 7.73 -12.54
N THR A 78 8.01 8.58 -12.76
CA THR A 78 9.22 8.73 -11.91
C THR A 78 8.94 9.38 -10.54
N ASN A 79 7.85 10.15 -10.46
CA ASN A 79 7.34 10.71 -9.21
C ASN A 79 6.11 9.94 -8.76
N ALA A 80 5.99 9.73 -7.45
CA ALA A 80 4.85 9.07 -6.83
C ALA A 80 4.11 10.05 -5.91
N GLU A 81 2.78 9.98 -5.95
CA GLU A 81 1.93 10.56 -4.94
C GLU A 81 1.86 9.59 -3.75
N ILE A 82 2.38 10.02 -2.61
CA ILE A 82 2.41 9.20 -1.40
C ILE A 82 1.26 9.61 -0.49
N PHE A 83 0.49 8.61 -0.10
CA PHE A 83 -0.56 8.73 0.89
C PHE A 83 -0.16 7.96 2.14
N HIS A 84 0.14 8.67 3.22
CA HIS A 84 0.40 8.06 4.52
C HIS A 84 -0.90 7.95 5.31
N SER A 85 -1.23 6.74 5.80
CA SER A 85 -2.44 6.49 6.60
C SER A 85 -2.54 7.39 7.83
N SER A 86 -1.41 7.70 8.47
CA SER A 86 -1.35 8.63 9.62
C SER A 86 -1.82 10.05 9.29
N ARG A 87 -1.72 10.49 8.02
CA ARG A 87 -2.25 11.79 7.60
C ARG A 87 -3.75 11.74 7.34
N PHE A 88 -4.30 10.56 7.08
CA PHE A 88 -5.73 10.38 6.86
C PHE A 88 -6.45 10.41 8.20
N THR A 89 -5.88 9.78 9.23
CA THR A 89 -6.44 9.77 10.59
C THR A 89 -6.35 11.13 11.27
N SER A 90 -5.39 11.97 10.87
CA SER A 90 -5.18 13.31 11.44
C SER A 90 -6.08 14.37 10.81
N SER A 91 -6.16 15.54 11.47
CA SER A 91 -6.78 16.74 10.90
C SER A 91 -6.10 17.15 9.59
N PRO A 92 -6.86 17.56 8.55
CA PRO A 92 -8.31 17.79 8.52
C PRO A 92 -9.16 16.57 8.09
N PHE A 93 -8.54 15.45 7.76
CA PHE A 93 -9.21 14.33 7.10
C PHE A 93 -10.01 13.47 8.08
N HIS A 94 -9.46 13.08 9.24
CA HIS A 94 -10.17 12.24 10.23
C HIS A 94 -10.86 11.02 9.60
N LEU A 95 -10.13 10.31 8.74
CA LEU A 95 -10.59 9.17 7.97
C LEU A 95 -9.66 7.99 8.26
N ASP A 96 -10.01 7.20 9.26
CA ASP A 96 -9.30 5.97 9.63
C ASP A 96 -9.80 4.75 8.84
N GLU A 97 -9.29 3.57 9.15
CA GLU A 97 -9.65 2.33 8.45
C GLU A 97 -11.17 2.04 8.54
N ASP A 98 -11.75 2.22 9.73
CA ASP A 98 -13.18 2.01 9.96
C ASP A 98 -14.02 3.07 9.23
N GLY A 99 -13.56 4.32 9.21
CA GLY A 99 -14.16 5.40 8.43
C GLY A 99 -14.08 5.15 6.92
N LEU A 100 -12.97 4.61 6.42
CA LEU A 100 -12.79 4.22 5.01
C LEU A 100 -13.74 3.08 4.62
N LEU A 101 -13.91 2.08 5.49
CA LEU A 101 -14.87 1.00 5.28
C LEU A 101 -16.28 1.57 5.15
N LEU A 102 -16.72 2.39 6.11
CA LEU A 102 -18.04 3.03 6.04
C LEU A 102 -18.18 3.90 4.79
N PHE A 103 -17.14 4.65 4.43
CA PHE A 103 -17.14 5.49 3.23
C PHE A 103 -17.39 4.66 1.97
N ALA A 104 -16.71 3.51 1.83
CA ALA A 104 -16.90 2.61 0.70
C ALA A 104 -18.29 1.99 0.65
N LEU A 105 -18.83 1.56 1.80
CA LEU A 105 -20.19 1.02 1.90
C LEU A 105 -21.27 2.05 1.53
N LEU A 106 -21.01 3.34 1.80
CA LEU A 106 -21.95 4.41 1.52
C LEU A 106 -21.88 4.91 0.07
N THR A 107 -20.68 5.15 -0.46
CA THR A 107 -20.47 5.76 -1.78
C THR A 107 -20.41 4.76 -2.93
N GLY A 108 -20.20 3.48 -2.59
CA GLY A 108 -19.94 2.43 -3.55
C GLY A 108 -18.45 2.32 -3.89
N GLY A 109 -18.07 1.11 -4.29
CA GLY A 109 -16.72 0.75 -4.69
C GLY A 109 -16.74 -0.47 -5.60
N ASP A 110 -15.66 -1.23 -5.60
CA ASP A 110 -15.54 -2.38 -6.51
C ASP A 110 -16.48 -3.56 -6.16
N TYR A 111 -17.04 -3.60 -4.94
CA TYR A 111 -17.85 -4.72 -4.45
C TYR A 111 -19.35 -4.42 -4.37
N ASP A 112 -19.78 -3.16 -4.40
CA ASP A 112 -21.17 -2.74 -4.26
C ASP A 112 -21.38 -1.30 -4.77
N GLU A 113 -22.58 -0.97 -5.23
CA GLU A 113 -22.91 0.39 -5.69
C GLU A 113 -23.09 1.40 -4.54
N GLY A 114 -23.20 0.92 -3.30
CA GLY A 114 -23.41 1.74 -2.11
C GLY A 114 -24.84 2.23 -1.97
N VAL A 115 -25.03 3.29 -1.17
CA VAL A 115 -26.35 3.87 -0.91
C VAL A 115 -26.66 4.95 -1.94
N ARG A 116 -27.76 4.76 -2.68
CA ARG A 116 -28.20 5.71 -3.70
C ARG A 116 -28.28 7.13 -3.15
N GLY A 117 -27.60 8.06 -3.82
CA GLY A 117 -27.59 9.48 -3.45
C GLY A 117 -26.61 9.85 -2.33
N CYS A 118 -25.84 8.90 -1.79
CA CYS A 118 -24.78 9.19 -0.84
C CYS A 118 -23.48 9.55 -1.58
N GLY A 119 -23.16 10.84 -1.61
CA GLY A 119 -21.91 11.33 -2.18
C GLY A 119 -20.73 11.34 -1.21
N ALA A 120 -19.52 11.45 -1.74
CA ALA A 120 -18.25 11.46 -1.01
C ALA A 120 -18.21 12.39 0.21
N ASN A 121 -18.66 13.64 0.07
CA ASN A 121 -18.65 14.60 1.18
C ASN A 121 -19.59 14.21 2.33
N ILE A 122 -20.72 13.56 2.03
CA ILE A 122 -21.67 13.09 3.05
C ILE A 122 -21.05 11.89 3.77
N ALA A 123 -20.54 10.92 3.02
CA ALA A 123 -19.88 9.75 3.57
C ALA A 123 -18.66 10.12 4.42
N HIS A 124 -17.87 11.12 3.99
CA HIS A 124 -16.77 11.66 4.77
C HIS A 124 -17.24 12.27 6.09
N GLY A 125 -18.27 13.11 6.06
CA GLY A 125 -18.85 13.68 7.28
C GLY A 125 -19.37 12.61 8.24
N LEU A 126 -20.01 11.55 7.73
CA LEU A 126 -20.46 10.42 8.53
C LEU A 126 -19.29 9.60 9.11
N ALA A 127 -18.20 9.42 8.37
CA ALA A 127 -16.98 8.82 8.90
C ALA A 127 -16.40 9.64 10.07
N LYS A 128 -16.44 10.99 9.97
CA LYS A 128 -16.04 11.87 11.08
C LYS A 128 -16.96 11.79 12.30
N CYS A 129 -18.23 11.44 12.13
CA CYS A 129 -19.18 11.19 13.23
C CYS A 129 -18.94 9.85 13.95
N ALA A 130 -17.83 9.15 13.66
CA ALA A 130 -17.45 7.88 14.24
C ALA A 130 -18.40 6.70 13.96
N PHE A 131 -19.24 6.79 12.92
CA PHE A 131 -20.15 5.70 12.57
C PHE A 131 -19.42 4.45 12.07
N GLY A 132 -18.22 4.61 11.50
CA GLY A 132 -17.39 3.49 11.05
C GLY A 132 -16.92 2.63 12.21
N GLN A 133 -16.43 3.27 13.28
CA GLN A 133 -15.93 2.62 14.49
C GLN A 133 -17.07 1.94 15.24
N GLN A 134 -18.26 2.58 15.29
CA GLN A 134 -19.46 1.94 15.83
C GLN A 134 -19.83 0.69 15.04
N LEU A 135 -19.79 0.75 13.70
CA LEU A 135 -20.03 -0.40 12.84
C LEU A 135 -19.00 -1.51 13.11
N ARG A 136 -17.71 -1.18 13.16
CA ARG A 136 -16.63 -2.13 13.47
C ARG A 136 -16.86 -2.81 14.82
N HIS A 137 -17.19 -2.03 15.85
CA HIS A 137 -17.50 -2.56 17.18
C HIS A 137 -18.66 -3.57 17.10
N ILE A 138 -19.74 -3.27 16.39
CA ILE A 138 -20.88 -4.19 16.26
C ILE A 138 -20.49 -5.49 15.54
N LEU A 139 -19.68 -5.39 14.48
CA LEU A 139 -19.25 -6.54 13.69
C LEU A 139 -18.37 -7.50 14.49
N VAL A 140 -17.51 -6.97 15.36
CA VAL A 140 -16.59 -7.75 16.20
C VAL A 140 -17.27 -8.27 17.48
N SER A 141 -18.09 -7.45 18.13
CA SER A 141 -18.66 -7.76 19.45
C SER A 141 -19.90 -8.67 19.39
N TYR A 142 -20.59 -8.74 18.26
CA TYR A 142 -21.86 -9.48 18.15
C TYR A 142 -21.89 -10.42 16.93
N ALA A 143 -22.69 -11.49 17.04
CA ALA A 143 -22.94 -12.45 15.98
C ALA A 143 -24.44 -12.79 15.86
N GLY A 144 -24.82 -13.41 14.73
CA GLY A 144 -26.18 -13.91 14.47
C GLY A 144 -27.28 -12.87 14.65
N THR A 145 -28.36 -13.25 15.33
CA THR A 145 -29.52 -12.39 15.58
C THR A 145 -29.14 -11.14 16.37
N ARG A 146 -28.21 -11.22 17.33
CA ARG A 146 -27.80 -10.05 18.11
C ARG A 146 -27.15 -8.98 17.24
N ARG A 147 -26.25 -9.38 16.32
CA ARG A 147 -25.65 -8.45 15.34
C ARG A 147 -26.72 -7.75 14.52
N THR A 148 -27.76 -8.48 14.10
CA THR A 148 -28.86 -7.93 13.29
C THR A 148 -29.63 -6.84 14.03
N VAL A 149 -29.91 -7.05 15.33
CA VAL A 149 -30.57 -6.07 16.20
C VAL A 149 -29.71 -4.83 16.40
N GLU A 150 -28.42 -5.01 16.72
CA GLU A 150 -27.50 -3.89 16.95
C GLU A 150 -27.26 -3.06 15.68
N LEU A 151 -27.17 -3.72 14.52
CA LEU A 151 -27.10 -3.02 13.23
C LEU A 151 -28.37 -2.22 12.95
N ALA A 152 -29.55 -2.69 13.39
CA ALA A 152 -30.79 -1.93 13.25
C ALA A 152 -30.77 -0.64 14.10
N VAL A 153 -30.32 -0.74 15.35
CA VAL A 153 -30.14 0.43 16.23
C VAL A 153 -29.13 1.41 15.64
N TRP A 154 -27.99 0.91 15.16
CA TRP A 154 -26.96 1.73 14.50
C TRP A 154 -27.48 2.42 13.24
N ARG A 155 -28.27 1.74 12.40
CA ARG A 155 -28.93 2.35 11.24
C ARG A 155 -29.86 3.48 11.64
N GLU A 156 -30.64 3.33 12.73
CA GLU A 156 -31.50 4.40 13.20
C GLU A 156 -30.71 5.63 13.66
N HIS A 157 -29.59 5.45 14.35
CA HIS A 157 -28.70 6.56 14.70
C HIS A 157 -28.11 7.23 13.45
N LEU A 158 -27.70 6.44 12.45
CA LEU A 158 -27.19 6.95 11.18
C LEU A 158 -28.24 7.77 10.43
N ARG A 159 -29.48 7.26 10.35
CA ARG A 159 -30.64 7.94 9.75
C ARG A 159 -30.99 9.22 10.52
N ALA A 160 -30.95 9.18 11.85
CA ALA A 160 -31.20 10.34 12.70
C ALA A 160 -30.16 11.45 12.43
N GLU A 161 -28.87 11.12 12.40
CA GLU A 161 -27.83 12.10 12.12
C GLU A 161 -27.97 12.70 10.72
N LEU A 162 -28.36 11.92 9.71
CA LEU A 162 -28.66 12.45 8.38
C LEU A 162 -29.87 13.42 8.39
N LYS A 163 -30.90 13.16 9.21
CA LYS A 163 -32.10 14.02 9.31
C LYS A 163 -31.83 15.31 10.08
N THR A 164 -31.06 15.25 11.17
CA THR A 164 -30.89 16.35 12.11
C THR A 164 -29.57 17.10 11.92
N ASN A 165 -28.52 16.42 11.43
CA ASN A 165 -27.13 16.90 11.38
C ASN A 165 -26.68 17.45 12.74
N THR A 166 -26.89 16.67 13.80
CA THR A 166 -26.64 17.10 15.20
C THR A 166 -25.15 17.35 15.42
N SER A 167 -24.29 16.52 14.84
CA SER A 167 -22.84 16.67 14.90
C SER A 167 -22.32 17.86 14.09
N LYS A 168 -23.14 18.42 13.18
CA LYS A 168 -22.79 19.54 12.27
C LYS A 168 -21.59 19.25 11.36
N LEU A 169 -21.29 17.97 11.11
CA LEU A 169 -20.20 17.54 10.23
C LEU A 169 -20.65 17.33 8.78
N LEU A 170 -21.96 17.36 8.52
CA LEU A 170 -22.52 17.34 7.18
C LEU A 170 -22.74 18.77 6.68
N GLY A 171 -22.52 19.02 5.39
CA GLY A 171 -22.76 20.34 4.79
C GLY A 171 -24.22 20.82 4.84
N LYS A 172 -25.18 19.89 4.91
CA LYS A 172 -26.61 20.17 5.13
C LYS A 172 -27.31 18.92 5.65
N LYS A 173 -28.54 19.07 6.17
CA LYS A 173 -29.43 17.97 6.52
C LYS A 173 -29.80 17.17 5.26
N GLN A 174 -29.71 15.85 5.33
CA GLN A 174 -29.89 14.91 4.21
C GLN A 174 -31.12 14.01 4.43
N ARG A 175 -32.30 14.63 4.60
CA ARG A 175 -33.54 13.91 4.93
C ARG A 175 -33.91 12.83 3.91
N LYS A 176 -33.84 13.16 2.61
CA LYS A 176 -34.11 12.21 1.52
C LYS A 176 -33.17 11.00 1.56
N LEU A 177 -31.88 11.24 1.83
CA LEU A 177 -30.90 10.16 1.91
C LEU A 177 -31.14 9.26 3.11
N ALA A 178 -31.60 9.80 4.24
CA ALA A 178 -31.95 8.99 5.42
C ALA A 178 -33.05 7.96 5.10
N GLU A 179 -33.98 8.29 4.20
CA GLU A 179 -35.02 7.37 3.72
C GLU A 179 -34.47 6.35 2.71
N CYS A 180 -33.39 6.69 1.99
CA CYS A 180 -32.74 5.80 1.03
C CYS A 180 -31.79 4.77 1.67
N ILE A 181 -31.48 4.86 2.97
CA ILE A 181 -30.72 3.80 3.66
C ILE A 181 -31.61 2.58 3.78
N PRO A 182 -31.30 1.45 3.13
CA PRO A 182 -32.17 0.28 3.16
C PRO A 182 -31.97 -0.52 4.47
N ASP A 183 -33.00 -1.21 4.95
CA ASP A 183 -32.90 -2.06 6.14
C ASP A 183 -31.85 -3.19 6.07
N PRO A 184 -31.56 -3.83 4.91
CA PRO A 184 -30.45 -4.77 4.82
C PRO A 184 -29.06 -4.13 4.88
N PHE A 185 -28.93 -2.80 4.94
CA PHE A 185 -27.62 -2.14 5.02
C PHE A 185 -26.94 -2.34 6.39
N PRO A 186 -25.62 -2.55 6.46
CA PRO A 186 -24.72 -2.83 5.35
C PRO A 186 -24.81 -4.30 4.91
N ASN A 187 -24.56 -4.54 3.62
CA ASN A 187 -24.48 -5.89 3.07
C ASN A 187 -23.30 -6.64 3.73
N SER A 188 -23.60 -7.68 4.51
CA SER A 188 -22.59 -8.42 5.27
C SER A 188 -21.52 -9.03 4.38
N ARG A 189 -21.87 -9.51 3.19
CA ARG A 189 -20.89 -10.08 2.25
C ARG A 189 -19.89 -9.04 1.77
N VAL A 190 -20.36 -7.81 1.51
CA VAL A 190 -19.51 -6.70 1.07
C VAL A 190 -18.58 -6.27 2.20
N VAL A 191 -19.09 -6.21 3.44
CA VAL A 191 -18.27 -5.98 4.63
C VAL A 191 -17.18 -7.05 4.76
N ASP A 192 -17.52 -8.33 4.56
CA ASP A 192 -16.56 -9.43 4.64
C ASP A 192 -15.48 -9.34 3.55
N LEU A 193 -15.82 -8.92 2.34
CA LEU A 193 -14.83 -8.71 1.25
C LEU A 193 -13.78 -7.66 1.59
N TYR A 194 -14.13 -6.61 2.34
CA TYR A 194 -13.19 -5.59 2.81
C TYR A 194 -12.43 -6.00 4.06
N THR A 195 -13.11 -6.60 5.03
CA THR A 195 -12.55 -6.89 6.36
C THR A 195 -11.81 -8.23 6.44
N ASN A 196 -12.16 -9.17 5.57
CA ASN A 196 -11.56 -10.50 5.46
C ASN A 196 -11.20 -10.81 4.00
N PRO A 197 -10.32 -10.00 3.37
CA PRO A 197 -9.97 -10.21 1.97
C PRO A 197 -9.31 -11.59 1.77
N TYR A 198 -9.56 -12.18 0.62
CA TYR A 198 -8.87 -13.41 0.24
C TYR A 198 -7.40 -13.10 -0.03
N THR A 199 -6.50 -13.70 0.75
CA THR A 199 -5.04 -13.49 0.65
C THR A 199 -4.33 -14.81 0.44
N SER A 200 -3.02 -14.80 0.17
CA SER A 200 -2.22 -16.02 0.06
C SER A 200 -2.34 -16.94 1.28
N SER A 201 -2.52 -16.37 2.48
CA SER A 201 -2.75 -17.12 3.72
C SER A 201 -4.12 -17.82 3.76
N SER A 202 -5.09 -17.37 2.95
CA SER A 202 -6.42 -17.99 2.83
C SER A 202 -6.41 -19.24 1.95
N PHE A 203 -5.47 -19.37 1.02
CA PHE A 203 -5.38 -20.50 0.08
C PHE A 203 -4.74 -21.74 0.69
N ASN A 204 -3.74 -21.56 1.54
CA ASN A 204 -3.08 -22.65 2.23
C ASN A 204 -2.73 -22.18 3.65
N TYR A 205 -3.44 -22.70 4.65
CA TYR A 205 -3.23 -22.35 6.06
C TYR A 205 -1.80 -22.69 6.54
N MET A 206 -1.11 -23.62 5.86
CA MET A 206 0.30 -23.95 6.11
C MET A 206 1.28 -23.14 5.27
N ALA A 207 0.81 -22.42 4.23
CA ALA A 207 1.66 -21.50 3.49
C ALA A 207 1.94 -20.30 4.39
N GLN A 208 3.14 -20.29 4.95
CA GLN A 208 3.65 -19.13 5.69
C GLN A 208 3.66 -17.93 4.74
N ALA A 209 3.27 -16.76 5.27
CA ALA A 209 3.49 -15.51 4.57
C ALA A 209 4.95 -15.45 4.08
N PRO A 210 5.22 -14.87 2.90
CA PRO A 210 6.57 -14.77 2.38
C PRO A 210 7.51 -14.21 3.45
N LYS A 211 8.63 -14.89 3.71
CA LYS A 211 9.63 -14.43 4.69
C LYS A 211 10.25 -13.13 4.18
N THR A 212 9.69 -12.01 4.62
CA THR A 212 10.07 -10.68 4.12
C THR A 212 11.52 -10.34 4.47
N ASN A 213 12.11 -11.00 5.47
CA ASN A 213 13.51 -10.84 5.84
C ASN A 213 14.46 -11.36 4.74
N ASP A 214 14.02 -12.33 3.94
CA ASP A 214 14.80 -12.91 2.83
C ASP A 214 14.77 -12.03 1.58
N TRP A 215 13.95 -10.98 1.58
CA TRP A 215 13.91 -9.95 0.54
C TRP A 215 15.13 -9.05 0.67
N VAL A 216 16.30 -9.58 0.32
CA VAL A 216 17.54 -8.81 0.25
C VAL A 216 17.80 -8.40 -1.21
N PRO A 217 18.47 -7.27 -1.45
CA PRO A 217 18.91 -6.96 -2.80
C PRO A 217 19.78 -8.11 -3.34
N ARG A 218 19.70 -8.35 -4.66
CA ARG A 218 20.51 -9.34 -5.35
C ARG A 218 21.08 -8.73 -6.62
N GLU A 219 22.22 -9.26 -7.04
CA GLU A 219 22.80 -8.95 -8.34
C GLU A 219 21.95 -9.58 -9.45
N PRO A 220 21.78 -8.89 -10.60
CA PRO A 220 21.07 -9.46 -11.73
C PRO A 220 21.90 -10.54 -12.41
N ASP A 221 21.24 -11.59 -12.90
CA ASP A 221 21.86 -12.61 -13.75
C ASP A 221 22.06 -12.04 -15.16
N ILE A 222 23.27 -11.53 -15.41
CA ILE A 222 23.64 -10.91 -16.69
C ILE A 222 23.53 -11.89 -17.86
N PRO A 223 24.09 -13.12 -17.78
CA PRO A 223 23.88 -14.10 -18.84
C PRO A 223 22.41 -14.38 -19.14
N ALA A 224 21.55 -14.50 -18.11
CA ALA A 224 20.13 -14.71 -18.31
C ALA A 224 19.45 -13.51 -18.97
N LEU A 225 19.80 -12.28 -18.58
CA LEU A 225 19.29 -11.08 -19.23
C LEU A 225 19.70 -11.00 -20.71
N ALA A 226 20.95 -11.31 -21.03
CA ALA A 226 21.42 -11.35 -22.41
C ALA A 226 20.66 -12.40 -23.23
N ARG A 227 20.51 -13.63 -22.70
CA ARG A 227 19.70 -14.68 -23.34
C ARG A 227 18.26 -14.24 -23.56
N PHE A 228 17.64 -13.64 -22.55
CA PHE A 228 16.27 -13.14 -22.64
C PHE A 228 16.14 -12.08 -23.75
N ALA A 229 17.06 -11.12 -23.82
CA ALA A 229 17.06 -10.08 -24.85
C ALA A 229 17.22 -10.67 -26.25
N CYS A 230 18.15 -11.61 -26.45
CA CYS A 230 18.32 -12.27 -27.75
C CYS A 230 17.06 -13.03 -28.17
N GLN A 231 16.42 -13.75 -27.24
CA GLN A 231 15.28 -14.62 -27.53
C GLN A 231 13.95 -13.89 -27.70
N ASN A 232 13.74 -12.79 -26.97
CA ASN A 232 12.43 -12.13 -26.88
C ASN A 232 12.41 -10.74 -27.51
N LEU A 233 13.57 -10.11 -27.68
CA LEU A 233 13.70 -8.76 -28.24
C LEU A 233 14.45 -8.76 -29.59
N ASN A 234 14.85 -9.92 -30.10
CA ASN A 234 15.66 -10.10 -31.30
C ASN A 234 16.98 -9.32 -31.30
N TRP A 235 17.58 -9.10 -30.12
CA TRP A 235 18.84 -8.39 -30.00
C TRP A 235 20.03 -9.27 -30.44
N GLY A 236 20.88 -8.72 -31.30
CA GLY A 236 22.17 -9.29 -31.69
C GLY A 236 23.31 -8.88 -30.75
N GLN A 237 24.54 -9.29 -31.09
CA GLN A 237 25.73 -8.90 -30.33
C GLN A 237 25.93 -7.38 -30.31
N GLU A 238 25.69 -6.70 -31.44
CA GLU A 238 25.82 -5.25 -31.54
C GLU A 238 24.84 -4.53 -30.60
N ASP A 239 23.56 -4.93 -30.59
CA ASP A 239 22.55 -4.37 -29.70
C ASP A 239 22.92 -4.54 -28.22
N LEU A 240 23.42 -5.74 -27.84
CA LEU A 240 23.88 -6.00 -26.48
C LEU A 240 25.03 -5.05 -26.11
N THR A 241 26.02 -4.91 -26.97
CA THR A 241 27.18 -4.01 -26.72
C THR A 241 26.79 -2.54 -26.65
N GLN A 242 25.73 -2.13 -27.35
CA GLN A 242 25.24 -0.75 -27.30
C GLN A 242 24.37 -0.49 -26.07
N HIS A 243 23.47 -1.41 -25.72
CA HIS A 243 22.45 -1.19 -24.69
C HIS A 243 22.90 -1.59 -23.29
N PHE A 244 23.68 -2.66 -23.11
CA PHE A 244 24.08 -3.10 -21.77
C PHE A 244 24.92 -2.04 -21.03
N PRO A 245 25.88 -1.35 -21.65
CA PRO A 245 26.65 -0.31 -20.98
C PRO A 245 25.84 0.90 -20.55
N THR A 246 24.80 1.26 -21.30
CA THR A 246 24.00 2.46 -21.03
C THR A 246 22.84 2.17 -20.09
N VAL A 247 22.31 0.94 -20.09
CA VAL A 247 21.09 0.56 -19.36
C VAL A 247 21.40 -0.32 -18.16
N ILE A 248 22.18 -1.39 -18.34
CA ILE A 248 22.39 -2.46 -17.36
C ILE A 248 23.58 -2.17 -16.44
N TRP A 249 24.75 -1.80 -16.97
CA TRP A 249 25.95 -1.59 -16.15
C TRP A 249 25.82 -0.54 -15.04
N PRO A 250 25.18 0.62 -15.26
CA PRO A 250 24.96 1.58 -14.18
C PRO A 250 24.13 0.99 -13.03
N ALA A 251 23.14 0.15 -13.37
CA ALA A 251 22.30 -0.51 -12.38
C ALA A 251 23.05 -1.62 -11.61
N VAL A 252 23.87 -2.40 -12.31
CA VAL A 252 24.72 -3.42 -11.70
C VAL A 252 25.70 -2.78 -10.72
N ALA A 253 26.41 -1.74 -11.15
CA ALA A 253 27.34 -1.01 -10.31
C ALA A 253 26.65 -0.45 -9.06
N PHE A 254 25.47 0.16 -9.22
CA PHE A 254 24.70 0.68 -8.09
C PHE A 254 24.27 -0.42 -7.11
N ARG A 255 23.83 -1.57 -7.62
CA ARG A 255 23.45 -2.73 -6.79
C ARG A 255 24.64 -3.30 -6.04
N MET A 256 25.79 -3.45 -6.69
CA MET A 256 27.03 -3.88 -6.06
C MET A 256 27.39 -2.94 -4.90
N ILE A 257 27.41 -1.62 -5.13
CA ILE A 257 27.70 -0.61 -4.09
C ILE A 257 26.69 -0.68 -2.93
N SER A 258 25.40 -0.84 -3.25
CA SER A 258 24.34 -0.93 -2.24
C SER A 258 24.42 -2.22 -1.42
N LEU A 259 24.96 -3.29 -2.02
CA LEU A 259 25.19 -4.60 -1.42
C LEU A 259 26.48 -4.71 -0.62
N VAL A 260 27.42 -3.77 -0.77
CA VAL A 260 28.55 -3.61 0.15
C VAL A 260 27.98 -3.28 1.52
N ARG A 261 27.66 -4.33 2.28
CA ARG A 261 27.66 -4.28 3.73
C ARG A 261 29.03 -3.75 4.06
N LEU A 262 29.10 -2.56 4.66
CA LEU A 262 30.34 -2.12 5.27
C LEU A 262 30.69 -3.22 6.27
N TYR A 263 31.62 -4.10 5.87
CA TYR A 263 32.35 -4.91 6.82
C TYR A 263 32.93 -3.93 7.84
N SER A 264 32.85 -4.30 9.11
CA SER A 264 33.42 -3.61 10.28
C SER A 264 32.77 -2.29 10.76
N ALA A 265 31.91 -2.43 11.77
CA ALA A 265 32.03 -1.66 13.02
C ALA A 265 31.78 -2.53 14.29
N GLU A 266 31.84 -3.86 14.16
CA GLU A 266 31.86 -4.81 15.28
C GLU A 266 32.86 -5.93 14.97
N SER A 267 34.08 -5.57 14.61
CA SER A 267 35.22 -6.48 14.75
C SER A 267 35.96 -6.05 16.01
N ASN A 268 35.74 -6.80 17.08
CA ASN A 268 36.55 -6.78 18.29
C ASN A 268 38.03 -6.73 17.88
N PHE A 269 38.70 -5.60 18.14
CA PHE A 269 40.15 -5.61 18.20
C PHE A 269 40.53 -6.44 19.43
N PRO A 270 41.30 -7.54 19.30
CA PRO A 270 41.97 -8.09 20.46
C PRO A 270 42.95 -7.03 20.94
N SER A 271 42.81 -6.60 22.20
CA SER A 271 43.82 -5.83 22.91
C SER A 271 45.06 -6.72 23.04
N ASP A 272 45.91 -6.70 22.02
CA ASP A 272 47.20 -7.39 22.03
C ASP A 272 48.11 -6.59 22.98
N GLY A 273 48.07 -6.97 24.25
CA GLY A 273 48.94 -6.48 25.31
C GLY A 273 50.37 -6.91 25.05
N ARG A 274 51.07 -6.18 24.17
CA ARG A 274 52.52 -6.26 24.08
C ARG A 274 53.15 -5.30 25.08
N HIS A 275 53.55 -5.87 26.21
CA HIS A 275 54.56 -5.32 27.09
C HIS A 275 55.80 -4.93 26.28
N ILE A 276 56.14 -3.64 26.30
CA ILE A 276 57.44 -3.14 25.87
C ILE A 276 58.37 -3.28 27.09
N PRO A 277 59.45 -4.09 27.05
CA PRO A 277 60.42 -4.10 28.13
C PRO A 277 61.24 -2.81 28.07
N SER A 278 61.14 -2.02 29.13
CA SER A 278 61.95 -0.84 29.39
C SER A 278 63.36 -1.26 29.80
N ASN A 279 64.31 -1.16 28.87
CA ASN A 279 65.72 -1.04 29.18
C ASN A 279 66.12 0.43 29.10
N LEU A 280 66.11 1.10 30.25
CA LEU A 280 67.04 2.13 30.73
C LEU A 280 66.69 2.44 32.18
#